data_AF-A0A7X8WGY8-F1
#
_entry.id   AF-A0A7X8WGY8-F1
#
_cell.length_a   1.000
_cell.length_b   1.000
_cell.length_c   1.000
_cell.angle_alpha   90.00
_cell.angle_beta   90.00
_cell.angle_gamma   90.00
#
_symmetry.space_group_name_H-M   'P 1'
#
loop_
_entity.id
_entity.type
_entity.pdbx_description
1 polymer ?
#
loop_
_entity_poly.entity_id
_entity_poly.type
_entity_poly.pdbx_seq_one_letter_code
_entity_poly.pdbx_strand_id
1 'polypeptide(L)'
;LILGPFQGKVACTVIPFNRGVCGASATERRTIVVPNVHRFSGHIACDEGTMSEIVVPLIINGELFGVLDLDSYSENRFDETDQKYLEKSADILISYLQKLNQ
;
A
#
# COMPACT_ATOMS: atom_id res chain seq x y z
N LEU A 1 -5.97 -9.97 0.39
CA LEU A 1 -5.33 -9.13 1.42
C LEU A 1 -6.36 -8.90 2.53
N ILE A 2 -5.92 -8.88 3.78
CA ILE A 2 -6.78 -8.61 4.95
C ILE A 2 -6.22 -7.35 5.61
N LEU A 3 -7.09 -6.45 6.02
CA LEU A 3 -6.70 -5.22 6.71
C LEU A 3 -5.96 -5.56 8.02
N GLY A 4 -4.71 -5.14 8.10
CA GLY A 4 -3.88 -5.24 9.30
C GLY A 4 -4.07 -4.04 10.24
N PRO A 5 -3.05 -3.72 11.06
CA PRO A 5 -3.04 -2.46 11.81
C PRO A 5 -3.26 -1.26 10.89
N PHE A 6 -4.16 -0.37 11.28
CA PHE A 6 -4.64 0.73 10.44
C PHE A 6 -4.96 1.98 11.28
N GLN A 7 -4.82 3.15 10.67
CA GLN A 7 -5.21 4.43 11.25
C GLN A 7 -5.99 5.26 10.22
N GLY A 8 -7.23 5.62 10.56
CA GLY A 8 -8.10 6.40 9.68
C GLY A 8 -9.59 6.13 9.90
N LYS A 9 -10.41 6.46 8.90
CA LYS A 9 -11.85 6.12 8.88
C LYS A 9 -12.07 4.63 8.59
N VAL A 10 -13.31 4.16 8.68
CA VAL A 10 -13.65 2.76 8.39
C VAL A 10 -13.10 2.35 7.02
N ALA A 11 -12.25 1.33 7.00
CA ALA A 11 -11.63 0.78 5.79
C ALA A 11 -12.18 -0.62 5.49
N CYS A 12 -12.11 -1.04 4.22
CA CYS A 12 -12.47 -2.39 3.80
C CYS A 12 -11.63 -3.44 4.55
N THR A 13 -12.25 -4.41 5.19
CA THR A 13 -11.54 -5.45 5.96
C THR A 13 -10.93 -6.55 5.09
N VAL A 14 -11.55 -6.86 3.95
CA VAL A 14 -11.08 -7.86 2.99
C VAL A 14 -10.93 -7.21 1.62
N ILE A 15 -9.71 -7.27 1.08
CA ILE A 15 -9.36 -6.67 -0.20
C ILE A 15 -8.97 -7.80 -1.17
N PRO A 16 -9.64 -7.93 -2.33
CA PRO A 16 -9.27 -8.92 -3.34
C PRO A 16 -7.82 -8.75 -3.78
N PHE A 17 -7.04 -9.84 -3.77
CA PHE A 17 -5.58 -9.78 -3.93
C PHE A 17 -5.09 -9.12 -5.23
N ASN A 18 -5.87 -9.18 -6.30
CA ASN A 18 -5.50 -8.70 -7.62
C ASN A 18 -6.35 -7.49 -8.07
N ARG A 19 -6.95 -6.75 -7.14
CA ARG A 19 -7.75 -5.56 -7.45
C ARG A 19 -7.30 -4.34 -6.65
N GLY A 20 -7.57 -3.16 -7.19
CA GLY A 20 -7.11 -1.90 -6.64
C GLY A 20 -5.59 -1.73 -6.69
N VAL A 21 -5.12 -0.61 -6.16
CA VAL A 21 -3.70 -0.27 -6.13
C VAL A 21 -2.93 -1.21 -5.19
N CYS A 22 -3.52 -1.55 -4.03
CA CYS A 22 -3.03 -2.59 -3.14
C CYS A 22 -2.74 -3.92 -3.86
N GLY A 23 -3.69 -4.40 -4.66
CA GLY A 23 -3.52 -5.65 -5.39
C GLY A 23 -2.51 -5.57 -6.53
N ALA A 24 -2.42 -4.42 -7.20
CA ALA A 24 -1.39 -4.17 -8.21
C ALA A 24 0.01 -4.21 -7.61
N SER A 25 0.24 -3.51 -6.49
CA SER A 25 1.52 -3.51 -5.75
C SER A 25 1.89 -4.92 -5.26
N ALA A 26 0.93 -5.65 -4.69
CA ALA A 26 1.10 -7.03 -4.27
C ALA A 26 1.49 -7.97 -5.43
N THR A 27 0.84 -7.83 -6.58
CA THR A 27 1.05 -8.69 -7.76
C THR A 27 2.38 -8.37 -8.45
N GLU A 28 2.66 -7.10 -8.68
CA GLU A 28 3.85 -6.62 -9.39
C GLU A 28 5.10 -6.61 -8.50
N ARG A 29 4.95 -6.76 -7.18
CA ARG A 29 6.04 -6.74 -6.19
C ARG A 29 6.91 -5.49 -6.31
N ARG A 30 6.26 -4.35 -6.56
CA ARG A 30 6.90 -3.03 -6.62
C ARG A 30 6.00 -1.96 -6.03
N THR A 31 6.61 -0.86 -5.58
CA THR A 31 5.85 0.31 -5.15
C THR A 31 5.02 0.87 -6.30
N ILE A 32 3.75 1.17 -6.02
CA ILE A 32 2.83 1.84 -6.94
C ILE A 32 2.47 3.19 -6.35
N VAL A 33 2.68 4.24 -7.14
CA VAL A 33 2.27 5.61 -6.81
C VAL A 33 1.17 6.02 -7.76
N VAL A 34 0.02 6.41 -7.23
CA VAL A 34 -1.15 6.79 -8.01
C VAL A 34 -1.52 8.24 -7.72
N PRO A 35 -1.27 9.17 -8.67
CA PRO A 35 -1.55 10.59 -8.46
C PRO A 35 -3.05 10.92 -8.40
N ASN A 36 -3.88 10.12 -9.08
CA ASN A 36 -5.34 10.19 -8.99
C ASN A 36 -5.93 8.77 -9.04
N VAL A 37 -6.51 8.30 -7.94
CA VAL A 37 -7.03 6.93 -7.81
C VAL A 37 -8.25 6.67 -8.69
N HIS A 38 -9.07 7.68 -8.95
CA HIS A 38 -10.22 7.56 -9.87
C HIS A 38 -9.81 7.37 -11.32
N ARG A 39 -8.55 7.66 -11.68
CA ARG A 39 -7.98 7.38 -13.01
C ARG A 39 -7.28 6.03 -13.10
N PHE A 40 -7.13 5.32 -11.99
CA PHE A 40 -6.48 4.02 -11.96
C PHE A 40 -7.46 2.92 -12.41
N SER A 41 -7.06 2.13 -13.42
CA SER A 41 -7.93 1.06 -13.94
C SER A 41 -8.12 -0.04 -12.89
N GLY A 42 -9.37 -0.40 -12.59
CA GLY A 42 -9.65 -1.43 -11.59
C GLY A 42 -9.58 -0.94 -10.14
N HIS A 43 -9.66 0.39 -9.94
CA HIS A 43 -9.77 1.00 -8.61
C HIS A 43 -10.97 0.44 -7.82
N ILE A 44 -10.71 0.10 -6.56
CA ILE A 44 -11.73 -0.20 -5.55
C ILE A 44 -11.62 0.93 -4.54
N ALA A 45 -12.58 1.86 -4.55
CA ALA A 45 -12.64 2.92 -3.56
C ALA A 45 -13.09 2.31 -2.22
N CYS A 46 -12.21 2.32 -1.22
CA CYS A 46 -12.57 1.96 0.17
C CYS A 46 -12.91 3.20 1.01
N ASP A 47 -12.29 4.35 0.72
CA ASP A 47 -12.72 5.68 1.18
C ASP A 47 -13.00 6.54 -0.06
N GLU A 48 -14.23 7.05 -0.19
CA GLU A 48 -14.63 7.90 -1.33
C GLU A 48 -13.84 9.23 -1.37
N GLY A 49 -13.22 9.63 -0.25
CA GLY A 49 -12.41 10.84 -0.18
C GLY A 49 -10.99 10.69 -0.72
N THR A 50 -10.49 9.47 -0.91
CA THR A 50 -9.12 9.25 -1.41
C THR A 50 -9.00 9.79 -2.83
N MET A 51 -8.03 10.68 -3.02
CA MET A 51 -7.65 11.25 -4.32
C MET A 51 -6.35 10.65 -4.83
N SER A 52 -5.35 10.40 -3.98
CA SER A 52 -4.08 9.76 -4.38
C SER A 52 -3.68 8.69 -3.38
N GLU A 53 -2.92 7.69 -3.83
CA GLU A 53 -2.53 6.53 -3.02
C GLU A 53 -1.08 6.14 -3.34
N ILE A 54 -0.33 5.70 -2.33
CA ILE A 54 0.96 5.03 -2.51
C ILE A 54 0.96 3.70 -1.75
N VAL A 55 1.35 2.64 -2.44
CA VAL A 55 1.39 1.29 -1.87
C VAL A 55 2.76 0.67 -2.05
N VAL A 56 3.40 0.33 -0.93
CA VAL A 56 4.73 -0.29 -0.85
C VAL A 56 4.59 -1.78 -0.48
N PRO A 57 5.14 -2.72 -1.27
CA PRO A 57 5.07 -4.14 -0.94
C PRO A 57 6.04 -4.48 0.19
N LEU A 58 5.62 -5.36 1.11
CA LEU A 58 6.45 -5.89 2.18
C LEU A 58 6.88 -7.30 1.80
N ILE A 59 8.15 -7.46 1.40
CA ILE A 59 8.71 -8.73 0.93
C ILE A 59 9.67 -9.28 1.98
N ILE A 60 9.44 -10.51 2.43
CA ILE A 60 10.26 -11.21 3.42
C ILE A 60 10.73 -12.52 2.78
N ASN A 61 12.04 -12.73 2.72
CA ASN A 61 12.64 -13.94 2.16
C ASN A 61 12.17 -14.28 0.73
N GLY A 62 11.87 -13.25 -0.08
CA GLY A 62 11.36 -13.41 -1.45
C GLY A 62 9.85 -13.66 -1.57
N GLU A 63 9.16 -13.78 -0.44
CA GLU A 63 7.70 -13.93 -0.37
C GLU A 63 7.02 -12.61 0.00
N LEU A 64 5.86 -12.36 -0.60
CA LEU A 64 5.05 -11.20 -0.25
C LEU A 64 4.36 -11.46 1.10
N PHE A 65 4.75 -10.70 2.12
CA PHE A 65 4.10 -10.72 3.43
C PHE A 65 2.81 -9.89 3.45
N GLY A 66 2.85 -8.73 2.78
CA GLY A 66 1.72 -7.80 2.73
C GLY A 66 2.09 -6.54 1.97
N VAL A 67 1.30 -5.48 2.16
CA VAL A 67 1.57 -4.15 1.62
C VAL A 67 1.40 -3.10 2.70
N LEU A 68 2.16 -2.02 2.62
CA LEU A 68 1.97 -0.78 3.35
C LEU A 68 1.24 0.20 2.42
N ASP A 69 0.07 0.66 2.85
CA ASP A 69 -0.85 1.47 2.07
C ASP A 69 -1.08 2.83 2.73
N LEU A 70 -1.03 3.90 1.94
CA LEU A 70 -1.25 5.27 2.38
C LEU A 70 -2.11 6.03 1.37
N ASP A 71 -3.22 6.56 1.86
CA ASP A 71 -4.14 7.42 1.12
C ASP A 71 -3.92 8.91 1.37
N SER A 72 -4.38 9.74 0.45
CA SER A 72 -4.55 11.18 0.65
C SER A 72 -5.78 11.74 -0.04
N TYR A 73 -6.40 12.74 0.60
CA TYR A 73 -7.51 13.52 0.03
C TYR A 73 -7.07 14.60 -0.97
N SER A 74 -5.77 14.71 -1.24
CA SER A 74 -5.22 15.60 -2.27
C SER A 74 -4.70 14.78 -3.45
N GLU A 75 -4.92 15.23 -4.68
CA GLU A 75 -4.26 14.63 -5.85
C GLU A 75 -2.74 14.87 -5.79
N ASN A 76 -1.96 14.00 -6.42
CA ASN A 76 -0.50 14.10 -6.53
C ASN A 76 0.19 14.33 -5.16
N ARG A 77 -0.33 13.76 -4.07
CA ARG A 77 0.24 13.96 -2.73
C ARG A 77 1.64 13.36 -2.62
N PHE A 78 1.87 12.23 -3.27
CA PHE A 78 3.07 11.43 -3.13
C PHE A 78 4.02 11.64 -4.31
N ASP A 79 5.28 11.95 -4.02
CA ASP A 79 6.35 12.12 -4.99
C ASP A 79 7.49 11.10 -4.80
N GLU A 80 8.59 11.29 -5.52
CA GLU A 80 9.78 10.43 -5.43
C GLU A 80 10.44 10.43 -4.05
N THR A 81 10.33 11.56 -3.32
CA THR A 81 10.83 11.68 -1.95
C THR A 81 9.99 10.82 -1.02
N ASP A 82 8.67 10.93 -1.11
CA ASP A 82 7.74 10.12 -0.32
C ASP A 82 7.97 8.64 -0.58
N GLN A 83 8.02 8.22 -1.85
CA GLN A 83 8.31 6.84 -2.23
C GLN A 83 9.61 6.34 -1.60
N LYS A 84 10.72 7.08 -1.78
CA LYS A 84 12.03 6.70 -1.26
C LYS A 84 12.04 6.50 0.25
N TYR A 85 11.39 7.37 1.00
CA TYR A 85 11.42 7.28 2.46
C TYR A 85 10.40 6.27 2.99
N LEU A 86 9.26 6.08 2.32
CA LEU A 86 8.31 5.03 2.67
C LEU A 86 8.88 3.63 2.40
N GLU A 87 9.63 3.44 1.32
CA GLU A 87 10.37 2.19 1.07
C GLU A 87 11.39 1.92 2.20
N LYS A 88 12.13 2.94 2.65
CA LYS A 88 13.03 2.79 3.82
C LYS A 88 12.29 2.47 5.12
N SER A 89 11.12 3.08 5.34
CA SER A 89 10.28 2.76 6.49
C SER A 89 9.76 1.32 6.42
N ALA A 90 9.38 0.86 5.23
CA ALA A 90 8.99 -0.52 4.98
C ALA A 90 10.15 -1.50 5.27
N ASP A 91 11.38 -1.18 4.87
CA ASP A 91 12.57 -1.98 5.21
C ASP A 91 12.78 -2.13 6.73
N ILE A 92 12.60 -1.03 7.48
CA ILE A 92 12.66 -1.05 8.94
C ILE A 92 11.57 -1.98 9.49
N LEU A 93 10.32 -1.83 9.03
CA LEU A 93 9.21 -2.68 9.45
C LEU A 93 9.48 -4.17 9.14
N ILE A 94 9.95 -4.47 7.93
CA ILE A 94 10.35 -5.82 7.49
C ILE A 94 11.38 -6.42 8.45
N SER A 95 12.38 -5.63 8.86
CA SER A 95 13.41 -6.11 9.81
C SER A 95 12.86 -6.50 11.18
N TYR A 96 11.76 -5.88 11.62
CA TYR A 96 11.07 -6.26 12.86
C TYR A 96 10.18 -7.50 12.64
N LEU A 97 9.43 -7.55 11.54
CA LEU A 97 8.58 -8.69 11.19
C LEU A 97 9.38 -9.99 11.03
N GLN A 98 10.58 -9.90 10.45
CA GLN A 98 11.50 -11.02 10.34
C GLN A 98 11.90 -11.61 11.69
N LYS A 99 12.08 -10.77 12.72
CA LYS A 99 12.47 -11.22 14.07
C LYS A 99 11.34 -11.90 14.83
N LEU A 100 10.09 -11.55 14.55
CA LEU A 100 8.92 -12.15 15.19
C LEU A 100 8.60 -13.55 14.67
N ASN A 101 9.07 -13.88 13.47
CA ASN A 101 8.85 -15.17 12.80
C ASN A 101 10.05 -16.14 12.94
N GLN A 102 11.01 -15.80 13.82
CA GLN A 102 12.12 -16.68 14.26
C GLN A 102 11.82 -17.23 15.65
#